data_AF-A0A918S6N1-F1
#
_entry.id   AF-A0A918S6N1-F1
#
_cell.length_a   1.000
_cell.length_b   1.000
_cell.length_c   1.000
_cell.angle_alpha   90.00
_cell.angle_beta   90.00
_cell.angle_gamma   90.00
#
_symmetry.space_group_name_H-M   'P 1'
#
loop_
_entity.id
_entity.type
_entity.pdbx_description
1 polymer ?
#
loop_
_entity_poly.entity_id
_entity_poly.type
_entity_poly.pdbx_seq_one_letter_code
_entity_poly.pdbx_strand_id
1 'polypeptide(L)'
;MLDIGLAYLHHLAVFAIVGLLFAEFVLIRPGLNGQQLTRLARLDAAYGISAILVILAGIARVFLGSTGSAYYLSNHVFWTKMLLIVILGLLSIQPTLSIIRWRRASGSDANYLVPDADIKKARRFLHIELFVLFLIPLAAAAMARGVGM
;
A
#
# COMPACT_ATOMS: atom_id res chain seq x y z
N MET A 1 10.14 25.97 -0.30
CA MET A 1 8.67 25.79 -0.36
C MET A 1 8.27 24.50 -1.08
N LEU A 2 8.82 24.22 -2.27
CA LEU A 2 8.55 22.97 -3.01
C LEU A 2 8.91 21.69 -2.22
N ASP A 3 10.07 21.66 -1.56
CA ASP A 3 10.54 20.52 -0.75
C ASP A 3 9.55 20.16 0.39
N ILE A 4 9.06 21.17 1.11
CA ILE A 4 8.07 20.99 2.19
C ILE A 4 6.75 20.43 1.64
N GLY A 5 6.28 20.96 0.49
CA GLY A 5 5.07 20.47 -0.15
C GLY A 5 5.18 19.01 -0.60
N LEU A 6 6.30 18.63 -1.21
CA LEU A 6 6.57 17.23 -1.61
C LEU A 6 6.66 16.30 -0.40
N ALA A 7 7.34 16.74 0.67
CA ALA A 7 7.39 15.97 1.90
C ALA A 7 5.99 15.78 2.49
N TYR A 8 5.20 16.85 2.63
CA TYR A 8 3.84 16.78 3.13
C TYR A 8 2.96 15.82 2.32
N LEU A 9 2.96 15.96 0.98
CA LEU A 9 2.18 15.10 0.09
C LEU A 9 2.59 13.62 0.21
N HIS A 10 3.90 13.35 0.27
CA HIS A 10 4.40 11.99 0.42
C HIS A 10 3.94 11.35 1.73
N HIS A 11 4.05 12.06 2.87
CA HIS A 11 3.62 11.52 4.16
C HIS A 11 2.10 11.35 4.22
N LEU A 12 1.33 12.30 3.70
CA LEU A 12 -0.12 12.20 3.63
C LEU A 12 -0.56 10.96 2.83
N ALA A 13 0.07 10.71 1.68
CA ALA A 13 -0.19 9.52 0.88
C ALA A 13 0.23 8.22 1.62
N VAL A 14 1.34 8.22 2.35
CA VAL A 14 1.73 7.08 3.20
C VAL A 14 0.70 6.80 4.29
N PHE A 15 0.21 7.84 4.99
CA PHE A 15 -0.85 7.67 5.99
C PHE A 15 -2.16 7.17 5.37
N ALA A 16 -2.49 7.61 4.16
CA ALA A 16 -3.63 7.10 3.41
C ALA A 16 -3.48 5.59 3.13
N ILE A 17 -2.31 5.13 2.68
CA ILE A 17 -2.01 3.69 2.49
C ILE A 17 -2.26 2.91 3.79
N VAL A 18 -1.72 3.39 4.92
CA VAL A 18 -1.91 2.73 6.23
C VAL A 18 -3.39 2.62 6.59
N GLY A 19 -4.13 3.71 6.48
CA GLY A 19 -5.56 3.73 6.82
C GLY A 19 -6.40 2.86 5.89
N LEU A 20 -6.12 2.88 4.58
CA LEU A 20 -6.85 2.11 3.58
C LEU A 20 -6.58 0.61 3.71
N LEU A 21 -5.32 0.21 3.88
CA LEU A 21 -4.96 -1.19 4.07
C LEU A 21 -5.58 -1.77 5.35
N PHE A 22 -5.59 -0.98 6.44
CA PHE A 22 -6.27 -1.40 7.67
C PHE A 22 -7.79 -1.50 7.49
N ALA A 23 -8.40 -0.58 6.73
CA ALA A 23 -9.83 -0.65 6.42
C ALA A 23 -10.17 -1.91 5.60
N GLU A 24 -9.36 -2.26 4.61
CA GLU A 24 -9.49 -3.51 3.85
C GLU A 24 -9.35 -4.74 4.75
N PHE A 25 -8.36 -4.74 5.64
CA PHE A 25 -8.13 -5.81 6.62
C PHE A 25 -9.34 -6.07 7.53
N VAL A 26 -10.01 -4.99 7.97
CA VAL A 26 -11.21 -5.07 8.81
C VAL A 26 -12.43 -5.53 8.01
N LEU A 27 -12.56 -5.08 6.75
CA LEU A 27 -13.70 -5.41 5.90
C LEU A 27 -13.65 -6.83 5.33
N ILE A 28 -12.46 -7.35 5.02
CA ILE A 28 -12.29 -8.71 4.48
C ILE A 28 -12.46 -9.73 5.61
N ARG A 29 -13.69 -10.20 5.79
CA ARG A 29 -14.09 -11.17 6.81
C ARG A 29 -15.23 -12.08 6.29
N PRO A 30 -15.48 -13.23 6.93
CA PRO A 30 -16.58 -14.13 6.55
C PRO A 30 -17.93 -13.40 6.47
N GLY A 31 -18.77 -13.81 5.51
CA GLY A 31 -20.07 -13.18 5.26
C GLY A 31 -20.02 -11.90 4.40
N LEU A 32 -18.91 -11.67 3.68
CA LEU A 32 -18.73 -10.52 2.80
C LEU A 32 -19.73 -10.58 1.62
N ASN A 33 -20.63 -9.59 1.58
CA ASN A 33 -21.73 -9.52 0.60
C ASN A 33 -21.53 -8.42 -0.47
N GLY A 34 -22.43 -8.33 -1.44
CA GLY A 34 -22.31 -7.41 -2.59
C GLY A 34 -22.17 -5.91 -2.25
N GLN A 35 -22.89 -5.41 -1.25
CA GLN A 35 -22.78 -3.99 -0.84
C GLN A 35 -21.41 -3.72 -0.21
N GLN A 36 -20.95 -4.63 0.66
CA GLN A 36 -19.62 -4.54 1.28
C GLN A 36 -18.50 -4.68 0.25
N LEU A 37 -18.65 -5.56 -0.75
CA LEU A 37 -17.71 -5.71 -1.87
C LEU A 37 -17.56 -4.43 -2.68
N THR A 38 -18.66 -3.70 -2.91
CA THR A 38 -18.60 -2.42 -3.62
C THR A 38 -17.80 -1.38 -2.84
N ARG A 39 -17.98 -1.33 -1.50
CA ARG A 39 -17.19 -0.45 -0.63
C ARG A 39 -15.71 -0.86 -0.61
N LEU A 40 -15.46 -2.16 -0.47
CA LEU A 40 -14.11 -2.73 -0.45
C LEU A 40 -13.35 -2.40 -1.75
N ALA A 41 -13.98 -2.58 -2.91
CA ALA A 41 -13.37 -2.26 -4.20
C ALA A 41 -13.04 -0.78 -4.38
N ARG A 42 -13.81 0.13 -3.76
CA ARG A 42 -13.48 1.58 -3.77
C ARG A 42 -12.29 1.89 -2.88
N LEU A 43 -12.17 1.21 -1.74
CA LEU A 43 -11.02 1.36 -0.84
C LEU A 43 -9.74 0.83 -1.49
N ASP A 44 -9.80 -0.34 -2.12
CA ASP A 44 -8.70 -0.94 -2.89
C ASP A 44 -8.24 -0.05 -4.04
N ALA A 45 -9.19 0.56 -4.78
CA ALA A 45 -8.84 1.55 -5.79
C ALA A 45 -8.15 2.80 -5.19
N ALA A 46 -8.65 3.31 -4.06
CA ALA A 46 -8.02 4.44 -3.36
C ALA A 46 -6.63 4.07 -2.81
N TYR A 47 -6.43 2.82 -2.36
CA TYR A 47 -5.14 2.30 -1.91
C TYR A 47 -4.15 2.30 -3.07
N GLY A 48 -4.55 1.78 -4.23
CA GLY A 48 -3.74 1.79 -5.45
C GLY A 48 -3.35 3.21 -5.91
N ILE A 49 -4.29 4.16 -5.88
CA ILE A 49 -4.01 5.57 -6.18
C ILE A 49 -3.01 6.15 -5.17
N SER A 50 -3.19 5.87 -3.87
CA SER A 50 -2.30 6.34 -2.82
C SER A 50 -0.88 5.77 -2.98
N ALA A 51 -0.74 4.50 -3.38
CA ALA A 51 0.54 3.87 -3.69
C ALA A 51 1.27 4.59 -4.84
N ILE A 52 0.55 4.93 -5.92
CA ILE A 52 1.10 5.71 -7.03
C ILE A 52 1.58 7.08 -6.55
N LEU A 53 0.78 7.78 -5.74
CA LEU A 53 1.14 9.09 -5.18
C LEU A 53 2.40 9.02 -4.30
N VAL A 54 2.54 7.99 -3.46
CA VAL A 54 3.74 7.77 -2.66
C VAL A 54 4.98 7.61 -3.55
N ILE A 55 4.88 6.81 -4.62
CA ILE A 55 5.99 6.58 -5.55
C ILE A 55 6.36 7.86 -6.27
N LEU A 56 5.40 8.56 -6.88
CA LEU A 56 5.66 9.80 -7.62
C LEU A 56 6.24 10.90 -6.72
N ALA A 57 5.66 11.11 -5.54
CA ALA A 57 6.18 12.07 -4.57
C ALA A 57 7.57 11.65 -4.06
N GLY A 58 7.81 10.35 -3.88
CA GLY A 58 9.11 9.81 -3.47
C GLY A 58 10.19 10.08 -4.51
N ILE A 59 9.92 9.77 -5.78
CA ILE A 59 10.81 10.08 -6.92
C ILE A 59 11.09 11.58 -6.97
N ALA A 60 10.04 12.41 -6.90
CA ALA A 60 10.20 13.87 -6.89
C ALA A 60 11.10 14.34 -5.74
N ARG A 61 11.00 13.74 -4.55
CA ARG A 61 11.88 14.08 -3.41
C ARG A 61 13.34 13.68 -3.64
N VAL A 62 13.62 12.61 -4.37
CA VAL A 62 15.00 12.18 -4.68
C VAL A 62 15.68 13.19 -5.62
N PHE A 63 14.95 13.70 -6.62
CA PHE A 63 15.54 14.57 -7.65
C PHE A 63 15.36 16.08 -7.41
N LEU A 64 14.26 16.49 -6.78
CA LEU A 64 13.90 17.89 -6.55
C LEU A 64 13.99 18.30 -5.07
N GLY A 65 14.27 17.36 -4.18
CA GLY A 65 14.40 17.60 -2.75
C GLY A 65 15.77 18.16 -2.35
N SER A 66 15.85 18.69 -1.13
CA SER A 66 17.03 19.40 -0.62
C SER A 66 18.24 18.50 -0.32
N THR A 67 18.03 17.19 -0.09
CA THR A 67 19.09 16.23 0.28
C THR A 67 20.00 15.84 -0.90
N GLY A 68 19.55 16.04 -2.14
CA GLY A 68 20.26 15.64 -3.36
C GLY A 68 20.19 14.14 -3.65
N SER A 69 20.16 13.76 -4.93
CA SER A 69 19.99 12.36 -5.38
C SER A 69 21.15 11.45 -4.99
N ALA A 70 22.38 11.97 -4.94
CA ALA A 70 23.58 11.22 -4.61
C ALA A 70 23.49 10.52 -3.24
N TYR A 71 22.93 11.21 -2.24
CA TYR A 71 22.70 10.66 -0.90
C TYR A 71 21.81 9.41 -0.91
N TYR A 72 20.72 9.46 -1.68
CA TYR A 72 19.79 8.34 -1.76
C TYR A 72 20.40 7.15 -2.49
N LEU A 73 21.07 7.41 -3.61
CA LEU A 73 21.60 6.34 -4.47
C LEU A 73 22.79 5.60 -3.85
N SER A 74 23.59 6.27 -3.00
CA SER A 74 24.70 5.64 -2.28
C SER A 74 24.27 4.88 -1.01
N ASN A 75 23.06 5.11 -0.50
CA ASN A 75 22.61 4.54 0.77
C ASN A 75 21.92 3.17 0.57
N HIS A 76 22.46 2.11 1.18
CA HIS A 76 21.91 0.75 1.08
C HIS A 76 20.53 0.60 1.75
N VAL A 77 20.24 1.39 2.77
CA VAL A 77 18.92 1.40 3.45
C VAL A 77 17.87 2.05 2.56
N PHE A 78 18.24 3.01 1.70
CA PHE A 78 17.33 3.51 0.66
C PHE A 78 16.89 2.39 -0.29
N TRP A 79 17.82 1.61 -0.83
CA TRP A 79 17.49 0.48 -1.70
C TRP A 79 16.67 -0.60 -0.99
N THR A 80 16.96 -0.86 0.28
CA THR A 80 16.14 -1.74 1.12
C THR A 80 14.70 -1.23 1.23
N LYS A 81 14.51 0.07 1.49
CA LYS A 81 13.18 0.70 1.51
C LYS A 81 12.47 0.58 0.16
N MET A 82 13.18 0.74 -0.95
CA MET A 82 12.63 0.58 -2.30
C MET A 82 12.20 -0.85 -2.58
N LEU A 83 13.01 -1.83 -2.19
CA LEU A 83 12.65 -3.24 -2.28
C LEU A 83 11.37 -3.54 -1.47
N LEU A 84 11.26 -3.02 -0.24
CA LEU A 84 10.06 -3.21 0.58
C LEU A 84 8.80 -2.61 -0.06
N ILE A 85 8.90 -1.43 -0.69
CA ILE A 85 7.79 -0.82 -1.42
C ILE A 85 7.37 -1.67 -2.62
N VAL A 86 8.35 -2.22 -3.37
CA VAL A 86 8.06 -3.13 -4.49
C VAL A 86 7.39 -4.40 -4.00
N ILE A 87 7.90 -5.02 -2.92
CA ILE A 87 7.29 -6.21 -2.30
C ILE A 87 5.86 -5.91 -1.86
N LEU A 88 5.62 -4.78 -1.20
CA LEU A 88 4.29 -4.36 -0.77
C LEU A 88 3.32 -4.25 -1.97
N GLY A 89 3.76 -3.61 -3.07
CA GLY A 89 2.94 -3.50 -4.29
C GLY A 89 2.71 -4.83 -5.00
N LEU A 90 3.68 -5.75 -4.98
CA LEU A 90 3.51 -7.09 -5.56
C LEU A 90 2.54 -7.95 -4.73
N LEU A 91 2.61 -7.85 -3.41
CA LEU A 91 1.67 -8.53 -2.52
C LEU A 91 0.23 -8.06 -2.77
N SER A 92 0.03 -6.77 -3.07
CA SER A 92 -1.31 -6.20 -3.24
C SER A 92 -2.01 -6.62 -4.52
N ILE A 93 -1.26 -7.10 -5.52
CA ILE A 93 -1.84 -7.63 -6.75
C ILE A 93 -2.81 -8.78 -6.43
N GLN A 94 -2.49 -9.68 -5.50
CA GLN A 94 -3.33 -10.84 -5.22
C GLN A 94 -4.69 -10.44 -4.60
N PRO A 95 -4.74 -9.67 -3.49
CA PRO A 95 -6.00 -9.14 -2.94
C PRO A 95 -6.81 -8.34 -3.96
N THR A 96 -6.18 -7.42 -4.71
CA THR A 96 -6.87 -6.60 -5.72
C THR A 96 -7.55 -7.47 -6.78
N LEU A 97 -6.86 -8.48 -7.32
CA LEU A 97 -7.46 -9.40 -8.30
C LEU A 97 -8.60 -10.23 -7.70
N SER A 98 -8.49 -10.63 -6.44
CA SER A 98 -9.57 -11.31 -5.69
C SER A 98 -10.79 -10.40 -5.56
N ILE A 99 -10.62 -9.15 -5.12
CA ILE A 99 -11.70 -8.17 -4.94
C ILE A 99 -12.40 -7.90 -6.27
N ILE A 100 -11.66 -7.73 -7.36
CA ILE A 100 -12.22 -7.56 -8.71
C ILE A 100 -13.07 -8.78 -9.11
N ARG A 101 -12.58 -10.00 -8.88
CA ARG A 101 -13.32 -11.22 -9.18
C ARG A 101 -14.61 -11.33 -8.36
N TRP A 102 -14.54 -11.10 -7.05
CA TRP A 102 -15.70 -11.16 -6.16
C TRP A 102 -16.75 -10.11 -6.52
N ARG A 103 -16.32 -8.89 -6.86
CA ARG A 103 -17.22 -7.82 -7.32
C ARG A 103 -17.96 -8.18 -8.60
N ARG A 104 -17.29 -8.83 -9.56
CA ARG A 104 -17.96 -9.33 -10.78
C ARG A 104 -18.99 -10.41 -10.45
N ALA A 105 -18.62 -11.38 -9.61
CA ALA A 105 -19.52 -12.46 -9.19
C ALA A 105 -20.76 -11.92 -8.47
N SER A 106 -20.61 -10.93 -7.57
CA SER A 106 -21.74 -10.29 -6.89
C SER A 106 -22.64 -9.45 -7.80
N GLY A 107 -22.14 -9.06 -8.99
CA GLY A 107 -22.97 -8.39 -9.99
C GLY A 107 -23.87 -9.35 -10.77
N SER A 108 -23.49 -10.64 -10.83
CA SER A 108 -24.25 -11.70 -11.51
C SER A 108 -25.19 -12.45 -10.58
N ASP A 109 -24.94 -12.45 -9.28
CA ASP A 109 -25.76 -13.10 -8.25
C ASP A 109 -25.92 -12.18 -7.03
N ALA A 110 -27.16 -11.76 -6.77
CA ALA A 110 -27.50 -10.87 -5.65
C ALA A 110 -27.27 -11.50 -4.28
N ASN A 111 -27.26 -12.84 -4.20
CA ASN A 111 -27.01 -13.60 -2.97
C ASN A 111 -25.57 -14.09 -2.87
N TYR A 112 -24.68 -13.64 -3.75
CA TYR A 112 -23.28 -14.05 -3.74
C TYR A 112 -22.61 -13.71 -2.40
N LEU A 113 -22.02 -14.74 -1.81
CA LEU A 113 -21.14 -14.63 -0.65
C LEU A 113 -19.75 -15.12 -1.04
N VAL A 114 -18.73 -14.38 -0.62
CA VAL A 114 -17.35 -14.79 -0.85
C VAL A 114 -17.05 -16.06 -0.04
N PRO A 115 -16.53 -17.13 -0.66
CA PRO A 115 -16.16 -18.34 0.05
C PRO A 115 -15.14 -18.09 1.16
N ASP A 116 -15.29 -18.74 2.32
CA ASP A 116 -14.40 -18.54 3.47
C ASP A 116 -12.93 -18.88 3.18
N ALA A 117 -12.68 -19.84 2.28
CA ALA A 117 -11.32 -20.17 1.83
C ALA A 117 -10.64 -19.00 1.11
N ASP A 118 -11.40 -18.28 0.28
CA ASP A 118 -10.96 -17.10 -0.47
C ASP A 118 -10.69 -15.93 0.49
N ILE A 119 -11.57 -15.72 1.49
CA ILE A 119 -11.36 -14.76 2.57
C ILE A 119 -10.07 -15.08 3.34
N LYS A 120 -9.87 -16.33 3.76
CA LYS A 120 -8.67 -16.76 4.51
C LYS A 120 -7.40 -16.50 3.71
N LYS A 121 -7.42 -16.76 2.40
CA LYS A 121 -6.29 -16.49 1.50
C LYS A 121 -5.99 -14.99 1.43
N ALA A 122 -6.98 -14.15 1.14
CA ALA A 122 -6.79 -12.70 1.07
C ALA A 122 -6.28 -12.13 2.39
N ARG A 123 -6.85 -12.57 3.53
CA ARG A 123 -6.39 -12.15 4.86
C ARG A 123 -4.93 -12.51 5.11
N ARG A 124 -4.42 -13.63 4.59
CA ARG A 124 -3.00 -13.99 4.72
C ARG A 124 -2.10 -12.98 4.00
N PHE A 125 -2.48 -12.55 2.80
CA PHE A 125 -1.74 -11.51 2.07
C PHE A 125 -1.76 -10.18 2.84
N LEU A 126 -2.92 -9.74 3.31
CA LEU A 126 -3.04 -8.49 4.09
C LEU A 126 -2.19 -8.50 5.37
N HIS A 127 -2.06 -9.65 6.06
CA HIS A 127 -1.16 -9.74 7.22
C HIS A 127 0.31 -9.53 6.83
N ILE A 128 0.73 -10.12 5.71
CA ILE A 128 2.11 -9.98 5.21
C ILE A 128 2.33 -8.53 4.76
N GLU A 129 1.36 -7.92 4.09
CA GLU A 129 1.43 -6.51 3.67
C GLU A 129 1.52 -5.57 4.86
N LEU A 130 0.71 -5.76 5.90
CA LEU A 130 0.79 -4.97 7.12
C LEU A 130 2.19 -5.09 7.75
N PHE A 131 2.73 -6.31 7.82
CA PHE A 131 4.10 -6.53 8.32
C PHE A 131 5.15 -5.78 7.49
N VAL A 132 5.13 -5.92 6.16
CA VAL A 132 6.05 -5.21 5.24
C VAL A 132 5.88 -3.70 5.35
N LEU A 133 4.64 -3.22 5.46
CA LEU A 133 4.31 -1.81 5.62
C LEU A 133 4.95 -1.22 6.88
N PHE A 134 5.00 -1.96 8.00
CA PHE A 134 5.66 -1.49 9.22
C PHE A 134 7.19 -1.41 9.10
N LEU A 135 7.81 -2.22 8.23
CA LEU A 135 9.26 -2.16 7.99
C LEU A 135 9.68 -0.93 7.18
N ILE A 136 8.79 -0.39 6.34
CA ILE A 136 9.10 0.76 5.46
C ILE A 136 9.43 2.04 6.27
N PRO A 137 8.63 2.47 7.27
CA PRO A 137 8.97 3.59 8.14
C PRO A 137 10.25 3.36 8.95
N LEU A 138 10.52 2.12 9.37
CA LEU A 138 11.75 1.78 10.09
C LEU A 138 12.98 2.04 9.21
N ALA A 139 12.96 1.56 7.96
CA ALA A 139 14.02 1.84 6.99
C ALA A 139 14.16 3.35 6.70
N ALA A 140 13.03 4.06 6.59
CA ALA A 140 13.05 5.51 6.41
C ALA A 140 13.70 6.26 7.60
N ALA A 141 13.39 5.86 8.83
CA ALA A 141 13.96 6.44 10.04
C ALA A 141 15.46 6.14 10.19
N ALA A 142 15.88 4.91 9.87
CA ALA A 142 17.29 4.51 9.87
C ALA A 142 18.10 5.33 8.86
N MET A 143 17.61 5.44 7.62
CA MET A 143 18.23 6.25 6.56
C MET A 143 18.34 7.73 6.95
N ALA A 144 17.31 8.30 7.60
CA ALA A 144 17.33 9.70 8.06
C ALA A 144 18.39 9.98 9.14
N ARG A 145 18.90 8.93 9.79
CA ARG A 145 19.97 8.99 10.80
C ARG A 145 21.34 8.58 10.25
N GLY A 146 21.47 8.45 8.93
CA GLY A 146 22.72 8.13 8.25
C GLY A 146 23.13 6.66 8.27
N VAL A 147 22.25 5.75 8.71
CA VAL A 147 22.51 4.30 8.61
C VAL A 147 22.53 3.89 7.14
N GLY A 148 23.50 3.06 6.74
CA GLY A 148 23.60 2.47 5.40
C GLY A 148 24.41 3.27 4.38
N MET A 149 25.11 4.32 4.84
CA MET A 149 26.17 5.01 4.08
C MET A 149 27.53 4.39 4.35
#